data_AF-A0AAU1AEU2-F1
#
_entry.id   AF-A0AAU1AEU2-F1
#
_cell.length_a   1.000
_cell.length_b   1.000
_cell.length_c   1.000
_cell.angle_alpha   90.00
_cell.angle_beta   90.00
_cell.angle_gamma   90.00
#
_symmetry.space_group_name_H-M   'P 1'
#
loop_
_entity.id
_entity.type
_entity.pdbx_description
1 polymer ?
#
loop_
_entity_poly.entity_id
_entity_poly.type
_entity_poly.pdbx_seq_one_letter_code
_entity_poly.pdbx_strand_id
1 'polypeptide(L)'
;MTSTIDRTPVKQTASPDPALLADAVETVIQLSQATVDDNGASDQAASAMARLRSRWSDARLDLLHDREVDGTVSYDLLIRGPAGTVSVAFSPAPAAPWPLRGAVHYTENKLLRVGTTELGVGEALGALDHLWDNAGVLTRLIDTCIIKAELEREPIHLDDTQIQQATDAFRRAKGLLTAEQTIRWLDAVGLDQDGFVGLVTHAATAAALRRRVTAGRVESWLVEHREDLATLTVAWVAATDPDGSAPMPADRTAALTAVAEAIQHGQPAGVLHMPAGEAPQELRSVTVGQPVTTAVHGTPARAVVLERLPAELDDDARRHAERVMFDQWLADARARADIEWFWLDTERTAAVAP
;
A
#
# COMPACT_ATOMS: atom_id res chain seq x y z
N MET A 1 -56.48 -23.78 -8.95
CA MET A 1 -55.96 -24.26 -10.25
C MET A 1 -54.57 -24.81 -10.00
N THR A 2 -54.48 -26.13 -9.85
CA THR A 2 -53.26 -26.84 -9.45
C THR A 2 -52.51 -27.20 -10.73
N SER A 3 -51.31 -26.62 -10.91
CA SER A 3 -50.46 -26.88 -12.07
C SER A 3 -49.74 -28.21 -11.87
N THR A 4 -50.17 -29.23 -12.60
CA THR A 4 -49.51 -30.54 -12.67
C THR A 4 -48.30 -30.41 -13.59
N ILE A 5 -47.10 -30.41 -13.01
CA ILE A 5 -45.85 -30.48 -13.76
C ILE A 5 -45.74 -31.89 -14.33
N ASP A 6 -45.97 -32.00 -15.64
CA ASP A 6 -45.70 -33.20 -16.43
C ASP A 6 -44.19 -33.41 -16.50
N ARG A 7 -43.67 -34.29 -15.63
CA ARG A 7 -42.28 -34.76 -15.69
C ARG A 7 -42.21 -35.90 -16.69
N THR A 8 -42.14 -35.56 -17.97
CA THR A 8 -41.70 -36.50 -19.00
C THR A 8 -40.28 -36.96 -18.63
N PRO A 9 -39.99 -38.28 -18.55
CA PRO A 9 -38.65 -38.74 -18.24
C PRO A 9 -37.70 -38.28 -19.35
N VAL A 10 -36.70 -37.48 -18.98
CA VAL A 10 -35.56 -37.16 -19.84
C VAL A 10 -34.96 -38.51 -20.25
N LYS A 11 -35.01 -38.82 -21.55
CA LYS A 11 -34.36 -40.00 -22.12
C LYS A 11 -32.92 -40.01 -21.61
N GLN A 12 -32.54 -41.10 -20.94
CA GLN A 12 -31.18 -41.38 -20.46
C GLN A 12 -30.17 -40.89 -21.49
N THR A 13 -29.48 -39.82 -21.14
CA THR A 13 -28.30 -39.33 -21.84
C THR A 13 -27.25 -40.42 -21.70
N ALA A 14 -27.00 -41.15 -22.79
CA ALA A 14 -25.95 -42.16 -22.81
C ALA A 14 -24.64 -41.49 -22.42
N SER A 15 -24.15 -41.81 -21.22
CA SER A 15 -22.81 -41.42 -20.79
C SER A 15 -21.78 -42.06 -21.74
N PRO A 16 -20.60 -41.46 -21.91
CA PRO A 16 -19.56 -42.05 -22.75
C PRO A 16 -19.25 -43.47 -22.26
N ASP A 17 -18.88 -44.35 -23.20
CA ASP A 17 -18.42 -45.69 -22.88
C ASP A 17 -17.24 -45.60 -21.87
N PRO A 18 -17.31 -46.27 -20.70
CA PRO A 18 -16.21 -46.27 -19.74
C PRO A 18 -14.86 -46.72 -20.32
N ALA A 19 -14.86 -47.62 -21.31
CA ALA A 19 -13.63 -48.05 -21.98
C ALA A 19 -13.05 -46.95 -22.88
N LEU A 20 -13.90 -46.14 -23.53
CA LEU A 20 -13.45 -44.96 -24.27
C LEU A 20 -12.83 -43.93 -23.33
N LEU A 21 -13.43 -43.70 -22.17
CA LEU A 21 -12.87 -42.78 -21.15
C LEU A 21 -11.52 -43.28 -20.63
N ALA A 22 -11.37 -44.57 -20.38
CA ALA A 22 -10.11 -45.15 -19.95
C ALA A 22 -9.00 -44.95 -21.00
N ASP A 23 -9.30 -45.27 -22.27
CA ASP A 23 -8.35 -45.07 -23.36
C ASP A 23 -8.01 -43.59 -23.58
N ALA A 24 -8.98 -42.68 -23.41
CA ALA A 24 -8.76 -41.24 -23.49
C ALA A 24 -7.83 -40.73 -22.38
N VAL A 25 -8.05 -41.16 -21.13
CA VAL A 25 -7.18 -40.83 -19.99
C VAL A 25 -5.77 -41.33 -20.23
N GLU A 26 -5.62 -42.58 -20.65
CA GLU A 26 -4.30 -43.16 -20.96
C GLU A 26 -3.60 -42.39 -22.07
N THR A 27 -4.32 -42.00 -23.12
CA THR A 27 -3.78 -41.20 -24.22
C THR A 27 -3.25 -39.85 -23.73
N VAL A 28 -4.03 -39.12 -22.93
CA VAL A 28 -3.61 -37.80 -22.42
C VAL A 28 -2.43 -37.93 -21.46
N ILE A 29 -2.39 -38.95 -20.60
CA ILE A 29 -1.23 -39.23 -19.72
C ILE A 29 0.03 -39.49 -20.55
N GLN A 30 -0.06 -40.31 -21.59
CA GLN A 30 1.08 -40.63 -22.46
C GLN A 30 1.62 -39.38 -23.17
N LEU A 31 0.73 -38.52 -23.66
CA LEU A 31 1.12 -37.27 -24.31
C LEU A 31 1.77 -36.29 -23.32
N SER A 32 1.22 -36.14 -22.12
CA SER A 32 1.80 -35.25 -21.08
C SER A 32 3.13 -35.73 -20.51
N GLN A 33 3.46 -37.03 -20.63
CA GLN A 33 4.73 -37.60 -20.16
C GLN A 33 5.83 -37.57 -21.24
N ALA A 34 5.46 -37.38 -22.51
CA ALA A 34 6.42 -37.41 -23.59
C ALA A 34 7.22 -36.10 -23.64
N THR A 35 8.48 -36.17 -23.23
CA THR A 35 9.43 -35.05 -23.32
C THR A 35 9.91 -34.95 -24.76
N VAL A 36 9.32 -34.09 -25.58
CA VAL A 36 9.73 -33.92 -26.98
C VAL A 36 9.75 -32.45 -27.35
N ASP A 37 10.77 -32.06 -28.12
CA ASP A 37 10.87 -30.75 -28.77
C ASP A 37 9.63 -30.49 -29.67
N ASP A 38 9.31 -29.22 -29.93
CA ASP A 38 8.08 -28.76 -30.61
C ASP A 38 7.66 -29.56 -31.85
N ASN A 39 8.61 -30.00 -32.67
CA ASN A 39 8.31 -30.75 -33.89
C ASN A 39 7.88 -32.20 -33.61
N GLY A 40 8.43 -32.85 -32.59
CA GLY A 40 8.10 -34.24 -32.29
C GLY A 40 6.83 -34.39 -31.44
N ALA A 41 6.45 -33.35 -30.69
CA ALA A 41 5.19 -33.31 -29.95
C ALA A 41 3.96 -33.40 -30.87
N SER A 42 4.03 -32.77 -32.05
CA SER A 42 2.93 -32.79 -33.04
C SER A 42 2.75 -34.18 -33.68
N ASP A 43 3.85 -34.82 -34.08
CA ASP A 43 3.83 -36.15 -34.71
C ASP A 43 3.35 -37.25 -33.74
N GLN A 44 3.74 -37.13 -32.47
CA GLN A 44 3.31 -38.06 -31.43
C GLN A 44 1.83 -37.90 -31.10
N ALA A 45 1.34 -36.66 -30.98
CA ALA A 45 -0.08 -36.35 -30.80
C ALA A 45 -0.92 -36.87 -31.98
N ALA A 46 -0.48 -36.65 -33.21
CA ALA A 46 -1.14 -37.18 -34.40
C ALA A 46 -1.19 -38.71 -34.40
N SER A 47 -0.08 -39.37 -34.04
CA SER A 47 0.01 -40.83 -33.96
C SER A 47 -0.87 -41.43 -32.87
N ALA A 48 -0.91 -40.79 -31.69
CA ALA A 48 -1.76 -41.21 -30.57
C ALA A 48 -3.25 -41.07 -30.93
N MET A 49 -3.63 -39.94 -31.54
CA MET A 49 -5.01 -39.72 -31.99
C MET A 49 -5.43 -40.66 -33.12
N ALA A 50 -4.52 -41.01 -34.04
CA ALA A 50 -4.80 -42.00 -35.08
C ALA A 50 -5.12 -43.38 -34.49
N ARG A 51 -4.35 -43.83 -33.48
CA ARG A 51 -4.63 -45.08 -32.77
C ARG A 51 -5.98 -45.03 -32.06
N LEU A 52 -6.24 -43.97 -31.31
CA LEU A 52 -7.49 -43.83 -30.56
C LEU A 52 -8.72 -43.78 -31.48
N ARG A 53 -8.66 -43.01 -32.58
CA ARG A 53 -9.73 -42.93 -33.59
C ARG A 53 -9.94 -44.24 -34.35
N SER A 54 -8.88 -45.02 -34.59
CA SER A 54 -9.01 -46.34 -35.23
C SER A 54 -9.75 -47.34 -34.35
N ARG A 55 -9.56 -47.27 -33.03
CA ARG A 55 -10.22 -48.12 -32.05
C ARG A 55 -11.66 -47.68 -31.78
N TRP A 56 -11.92 -46.38 -31.83
CA TRP A 56 -13.22 -45.76 -31.57
C TRP A 56 -13.74 -44.97 -32.77
N SER A 57 -13.97 -45.66 -33.90
CA SER A 57 -14.35 -45.03 -35.17
C SER A 57 -15.67 -44.28 -35.12
N ASP A 58 -16.58 -44.70 -34.24
CA ASP A 58 -17.91 -44.09 -34.09
C ASP A 58 -17.91 -42.89 -33.14
N ALA A 59 -16.81 -42.66 -32.42
CA ALA A 59 -16.66 -41.54 -31.49
C ALA A 59 -16.12 -40.30 -32.20
N ARG A 60 -16.67 -39.13 -31.85
CA ARG A 60 -16.16 -37.83 -32.31
C ARG A 60 -15.11 -37.32 -31.31
N LEU A 61 -13.84 -37.46 -31.70
CA LEU A 61 -12.69 -37.17 -30.84
C LEU A 61 -11.87 -36.02 -31.41
N ASP A 62 -11.65 -34.97 -30.62
CA ASP A 62 -10.74 -33.86 -30.91
C ASP A 62 -9.68 -33.75 -29.83
N LEU A 63 -8.49 -33.28 -30.22
CA LEU A 63 -7.40 -33.01 -29.29
C LEU A 63 -7.11 -31.51 -29.35
N LEU A 64 -7.20 -30.85 -28.20
CA LEU A 64 -6.70 -29.51 -27.99
C LEU A 64 -5.31 -29.60 -27.36
N HIS A 65 -4.47 -28.63 -27.67
CA HIS A 65 -3.19 -28.45 -26.98
C HIS A 65 -2.97 -26.96 -26.72
N ASP A 66 -2.37 -26.65 -25.59
CA ASP A 66 -2.00 -25.29 -25.22
C ASP A 66 -0.58 -25.28 -24.64
N ARG A 67 0.11 -24.15 -24.76
CA ARG A 67 1.47 -23.98 -24.24
C ARG A 67 1.43 -23.19 -22.93
N GLU A 68 1.93 -23.81 -21.88
CA GLU A 68 2.04 -23.22 -20.55
C GLU A 68 3.25 -22.26 -20.45
N VAL A 69 3.28 -21.44 -19.40
CA VAL A 69 4.32 -20.40 -19.18
C VAL A 69 5.73 -21.01 -19.04
N ASP A 70 5.83 -22.20 -18.47
CA ASP A 70 7.09 -22.95 -18.33
C ASP A 70 7.54 -23.62 -19.64
N GLY A 71 6.80 -23.41 -20.74
CA GLY A 71 7.06 -23.99 -22.05
C GLY A 71 6.51 -25.41 -22.23
N THR A 72 5.89 -26.00 -21.21
CA THR A 72 5.26 -27.32 -21.34
C THR A 72 4.00 -27.25 -22.20
N VAL A 73 3.66 -28.35 -22.86
CA VAL A 73 2.44 -28.49 -23.66
C VAL A 73 1.42 -29.29 -22.87
N SER A 74 0.23 -28.72 -22.66
CA SER A 74 -0.92 -29.42 -22.10
C SER A 74 -1.80 -29.95 -23.20
N TYR A 75 -2.50 -31.06 -22.94
CA TYR A 75 -3.37 -31.72 -23.90
C TYR A 75 -4.74 -31.99 -23.28
N ASP A 76 -5.80 -31.65 -24.01
CA ASP A 76 -7.16 -31.99 -23.64
C ASP A 76 -7.84 -32.77 -24.76
N LEU A 77 -8.43 -33.90 -24.39
CA LEU A 77 -9.17 -34.74 -25.31
C LEU A 77 -10.66 -34.49 -25.15
N LEU A 78 -11.30 -34.03 -26.24
CA LEU A 78 -12.73 -33.78 -26.29
C LEU A 78 -13.45 -34.97 -26.91
N ILE A 79 -14.38 -35.54 -26.16
CA ILE A 79 -15.28 -36.60 -26.60
C ILE A 79 -16.66 -35.98 -26.80
N ARG A 80 -17.08 -35.79 -28.06
CA ARG A 80 -18.37 -35.17 -28.37
C ARG A 80 -19.45 -36.23 -28.51
N GLY A 81 -20.50 -36.12 -27.70
CA GLY A 81 -21.70 -36.94 -27.76
C GLY A 81 -22.97 -36.11 -27.92
N PRO A 82 -24.13 -36.76 -28.16
CA PRO A 82 -25.42 -36.07 -28.28
C PRO A 82 -25.88 -35.39 -26.97
N ALA A 83 -25.37 -35.84 -25.82
CA ALA A 83 -25.67 -35.27 -24.51
C ALA A 83 -24.75 -34.09 -24.11
N GLY A 84 -23.69 -33.83 -24.89
CA GLY A 84 -22.69 -32.82 -24.58
C GLY A 84 -21.27 -33.28 -24.93
N THR A 85 -20.29 -32.51 -24.46
CA THR A 85 -18.86 -32.80 -24.64
C THR A 85 -18.25 -33.17 -23.31
N VAL A 86 -17.54 -34.30 -23.25
CA VAL A 86 -16.68 -34.65 -22.13
C VAL A 86 -15.25 -34.22 -22.47
N SER A 87 -14.62 -33.45 -21.60
CA SER A 87 -13.20 -33.12 -21.70
C SER A 87 -12.41 -34.00 -20.74
N VAL A 88 -11.32 -34.58 -21.25
CA VAL A 88 -10.38 -35.40 -20.48
C VAL A 88 -9.03 -34.70 -20.53
N ALA A 89 -8.52 -34.33 -19.35
CA ALA A 89 -7.26 -33.62 -19.18
C ALA A 89 -6.43 -34.30 -18.08
N PHE A 90 -5.11 -34.21 -18.17
CA PHE A 90 -4.19 -34.71 -17.14
C PHE A 90 -3.14 -33.66 -16.80
N SER A 91 -2.96 -33.43 -15.50
CA SER A 91 -1.97 -32.49 -14.95
C SER A 91 -0.99 -33.26 -14.07
N PRO A 92 0.30 -33.40 -14.46
CA PRO A 92 1.29 -34.00 -13.58
C PRO A 92 1.57 -33.07 -12.38
N ALA A 93 1.73 -33.61 -11.17
CA ALA A 93 2.15 -32.79 -10.03
C ALA A 93 3.58 -32.25 -10.26
N PRO A 94 3.86 -30.96 -9.97
CA PRO A 94 3.08 -30.01 -9.17
C PRO A 94 2.12 -29.10 -9.96
N ALA A 95 1.79 -29.39 -11.22
CA ALA A 95 1.01 -28.49 -12.07
C ALA A 95 -0.44 -28.31 -11.58
N ALA A 96 -0.97 -27.10 -11.74
CA ALA A 96 -2.35 -26.78 -11.39
C ALA A 96 -3.34 -27.59 -12.26
N PRO A 97 -4.46 -28.08 -11.71
CA PRO A 97 -5.49 -28.76 -12.48
C PRO A 97 -6.26 -27.79 -13.40
N TRP A 98 -6.76 -28.32 -14.53
CA TRP A 98 -7.48 -27.62 -15.60
C TRP A 98 -8.45 -26.48 -15.18
N PRO A 99 -9.31 -26.62 -14.16
CA PRO A 99 -10.23 -25.54 -13.78
C PRO A 99 -9.53 -24.24 -13.36
N LEU A 100 -8.25 -24.33 -12.97
CA LEU A 100 -7.45 -23.19 -12.53
C LEU A 100 -6.55 -22.63 -13.65
N ARG A 101 -6.39 -23.34 -14.77
CA ARG A 101 -5.49 -22.94 -15.87
C ARG A 101 -6.03 -21.79 -16.72
N GLY A 102 -7.36 -21.63 -16.80
CA GLY A 102 -8.03 -20.50 -17.45
C GLY A 102 -8.50 -19.41 -16.49
N ALA A 103 -8.22 -19.56 -15.19
CA ALA A 103 -8.60 -18.57 -14.18
C ALA A 103 -7.65 -17.37 -14.13
N VAL A 104 -6.55 -17.41 -14.89
CA VAL A 104 -5.62 -16.29 -15.03
C VAL A 104 -5.35 -16.06 -16.52
N HIS A 105 -5.95 -15.04 -17.13
CA HIS A 105 -5.70 -14.73 -18.54
C HIS A 105 -4.25 -14.30 -18.77
N TYR A 106 -3.64 -14.65 -19.92
CA TYR A 106 -2.28 -14.22 -20.30
C TYR A 106 -2.06 -12.69 -20.25
N THR A 107 -3.11 -11.90 -20.44
CA THR A 107 -3.07 -10.43 -20.28
C THR A 107 -3.08 -9.97 -18.83
N GLU A 108 -3.48 -10.81 -17.87
CA GLU A 108 -3.50 -10.47 -16.44
C GLU A 108 -2.10 -10.45 -15.82
N ASN A 109 -1.11 -11.06 -16.47
CA ASN A 109 0.30 -10.95 -16.10
C ASN A 109 1.01 -9.75 -16.76
N LYS A 110 0.31 -8.97 -17.60
CA LYS A 110 0.84 -7.76 -18.24
C LYS A 110 0.23 -6.53 -17.58
N LEU A 111 1.05 -5.66 -17.02
CA LEU A 111 0.57 -4.44 -16.38
C LEU A 111 0.32 -3.32 -17.40
N LEU A 112 1.30 -3.08 -18.27
CA LEU A 112 1.21 -2.02 -19.27
C LEU A 112 2.11 -2.33 -20.47
N ARG A 113 1.88 -1.63 -21.58
CA ARG A 113 2.72 -1.69 -22.78
C ARG A 113 3.02 -0.29 -23.27
N VAL A 114 4.29 -0.01 -23.56
CA VAL A 114 4.75 1.22 -24.21
C VAL A 114 5.36 0.84 -25.55
N GLY A 115 4.64 1.14 -26.64
CA GLY A 115 5.03 0.70 -27.98
C GLY A 115 5.00 -0.82 -28.10
N THR A 116 6.15 -1.45 -28.34
CA THR A 116 6.31 -2.91 -28.43
C THR A 116 6.80 -3.54 -27.13
N THR A 117 7.16 -2.74 -26.13
CA THR A 117 7.69 -3.24 -24.85
C THR A 117 6.56 -3.42 -23.86
N GLU A 118 6.41 -4.63 -23.36
CA GLU A 118 5.42 -5.00 -22.35
C GLU A 118 6.11 -5.07 -20.99
N LEU A 119 5.43 -4.55 -19.96
CA LEU A 119 5.85 -4.66 -18.57
C LEU A 119 5.00 -5.72 -17.88
N GLY A 120 5.64 -6.76 -17.37
CA GLY A 120 4.96 -7.78 -16.57
C GLY A 120 4.58 -7.26 -15.18
N VAL A 121 3.55 -7.86 -14.56
CA VAL A 121 3.18 -7.54 -13.16
C VAL A 121 4.37 -7.78 -12.21
N GLY A 122 5.14 -8.86 -12.39
CA GLY A 122 6.33 -9.12 -11.57
C GLY A 122 7.42 -8.07 -11.71
N GLU A 123 7.68 -7.57 -12.92
CA GLU A 123 8.64 -6.47 -13.16
C GLU A 123 8.15 -5.16 -12.58
N ALA A 124 6.84 -4.89 -12.68
CA ALA A 124 6.23 -3.72 -12.05
C ALA A 124 6.30 -3.79 -10.53
N LEU A 125 6.07 -4.96 -9.92
CA LEU A 125 6.23 -5.17 -8.49
C LEU A 125 7.69 -4.96 -8.06
N GLY A 126 8.66 -5.44 -8.84
CA GLY A 126 10.08 -5.14 -8.63
C GLY A 126 10.41 -3.65 -8.74
N ALA A 127 9.76 -2.93 -9.68
CA ALA A 127 9.89 -1.49 -9.77
C ALA A 127 9.25 -0.75 -8.59
N LEU A 128 8.20 -1.32 -7.96
CA LEU A 128 7.58 -0.79 -6.75
C LEU A 128 8.37 -1.16 -5.48
N ASP A 129 9.39 -2.02 -5.56
CA ASP A 129 10.12 -2.53 -4.39
C ASP A 129 10.74 -1.42 -3.53
N HIS A 130 11.26 -0.37 -4.18
CA HIS A 130 11.79 0.81 -3.49
C HIS A 130 10.77 1.58 -2.65
N LEU A 131 9.47 1.46 -2.95
CA LEU A 131 8.41 2.05 -2.12
C LEU A 131 8.24 1.27 -0.82
N TRP A 132 8.58 -0.01 -0.81
CA TRP A 132 8.49 -0.89 0.36
C TRP A 132 9.66 -0.71 1.33
N ASP A 133 10.82 -0.25 0.86
CA ASP A 133 11.93 0.17 1.74
C ASP A 133 11.57 1.42 2.58
N ASN A 134 10.49 2.12 2.23
CA ASN A 134 10.00 3.24 3.00
C ASN A 134 9.02 2.79 4.09
N ALA A 135 9.53 2.59 5.30
CA ALA A 135 8.73 2.25 6.48
C ALA A 135 7.53 3.20 6.71
N GLY A 136 7.64 4.47 6.29
CA GLY A 136 6.54 5.44 6.37
C GLY A 136 5.39 5.12 5.41
N VAL A 137 5.67 4.57 4.22
CA VAL A 137 4.63 4.12 3.28
C VAL A 137 3.92 2.89 3.84
N LEU A 138 4.67 1.90 4.33
CA LEU A 138 4.11 0.69 4.95
C LEU A 138 3.21 1.04 6.15
N THR A 139 3.71 1.89 7.06
CA THR A 139 2.94 2.38 8.21
C THR A 139 1.64 3.03 7.77
N ARG A 140 1.68 3.88 6.73
CA ARG A 140 0.49 4.56 6.22
C ARG A 140 -0.55 3.59 5.62
N LEU A 141 -0.12 2.51 4.99
CA LEU A 141 -1.03 1.49 4.47
C LEU A 141 -1.72 0.74 5.61
N ILE A 142 -0.95 0.34 6.63
CA ILE A 142 -1.50 -0.27 7.84
C ILE A 142 -2.52 0.68 8.50
N ASP A 143 -2.16 1.95 8.68
CA ASP A 143 -3.04 2.95 9.29
C ASP A 143 -4.34 3.13 8.50
N THR A 144 -4.25 3.09 7.16
CA THR A 144 -5.43 3.16 6.29
C THR A 144 -6.35 1.96 6.53
N CYS A 145 -5.80 0.75 6.68
CA CYS A 145 -6.58 -0.46 7.01
C CYS A 145 -7.22 -0.37 8.39
N ILE A 146 -6.49 0.12 9.41
CA ILE A 146 -7.01 0.30 10.76
C ILE A 146 -8.17 1.30 10.78
N ILE A 147 -7.99 2.46 10.13
CA ILE A 147 -9.04 3.48 10.01
C ILE A 147 -10.27 2.89 9.31
N LYS A 148 -10.07 2.15 8.21
CA LYS A 148 -11.17 1.51 7.48
C LYS A 148 -11.92 0.51 8.36
N ALA A 149 -11.22 -0.40 9.03
CA ALA A 149 -11.84 -1.38 9.92
C ALA A 149 -12.64 -0.73 11.04
N GLU A 150 -12.11 0.35 11.63
CA GLU A 150 -12.79 1.11 12.67
C GLU A 150 -14.05 1.82 12.16
N LEU A 151 -14.00 2.37 10.94
CA LEU A 151 -15.15 3.00 10.29
C LEU A 151 -16.20 1.98 9.82
N GLU A 152 -15.82 0.75 9.50
CA GLU A 152 -16.77 -0.33 9.22
C GLU A 152 -17.47 -0.79 10.50
N ARG A 153 -16.73 -0.88 11.61
CA ARG A 153 -17.25 -1.26 12.93
C ARG A 153 -18.19 -0.22 13.52
N GLU A 154 -17.82 1.06 13.42
CA GLU A 154 -18.61 2.20 13.89
C GLU A 154 -18.66 3.31 12.83
N PRO A 155 -19.59 3.19 11.86
CA PRO A 155 -19.72 4.13 10.76
C PRO A 155 -19.94 5.56 11.22
N ILE A 156 -19.27 6.48 10.53
CA ILE A 156 -19.51 7.92 10.65
C ILE A 156 -20.20 8.36 9.36
N HIS A 157 -21.43 8.85 9.51
CA HIS A 157 -22.19 9.41 8.40
C HIS A 157 -21.95 10.91 8.33
N LEU A 158 -21.49 11.37 7.16
CA LEU A 158 -21.36 12.78 6.85
C LEU A 158 -22.57 13.21 6.01
N ASP A 159 -23.10 14.39 6.30
CA ASP A 159 -24.12 15.01 5.45
C ASP A 159 -23.48 15.73 4.24
N ASP A 160 -24.31 16.10 3.26
CA ASP A 160 -23.87 16.78 2.05
C ASP A 160 -23.15 18.10 2.33
N THR A 161 -23.53 18.79 3.42
CA THR A 161 -22.90 20.06 3.80
C THR A 161 -21.47 19.83 4.29
N GLN A 162 -21.27 18.79 5.09
CA GLN A 162 -19.95 18.39 5.60
C GLN A 162 -19.04 17.89 4.47
N ILE A 163 -19.57 17.13 3.51
CA ILE A 163 -18.82 16.68 2.33
C ILE A 163 -18.41 17.88 1.46
N GLN A 164 -19.31 18.84 1.25
CA GLN A 164 -19.01 20.07 0.51
C GLN A 164 -17.91 20.89 1.22
N GLN A 165 -18.00 21.08 2.53
CA GLN A 165 -16.97 21.77 3.32
C GLN A 165 -15.60 21.07 3.23
N ALA A 166 -15.58 19.74 3.28
CA ALA A 166 -14.37 18.96 3.11
C ALA A 166 -13.79 19.10 1.70
N THR A 167 -14.65 19.13 0.67
CA THR A 167 -14.26 19.36 -0.73
C THR A 167 -13.58 20.71 -0.88
N ASP A 168 -14.16 21.76 -0.31
CA ASP A 168 -13.61 23.13 -0.40
C ASP A 168 -12.32 23.28 0.42
N ALA A 169 -12.21 22.61 1.56
CA ALA A 169 -10.97 22.53 2.32
C ALA A 169 -9.86 21.81 1.54
N PHE A 170 -10.18 20.68 0.91
CA PHE A 170 -9.25 19.92 0.07
C PHE A 170 -8.75 20.78 -1.11
N ARG A 171 -9.67 21.44 -1.82
CA ARG A 171 -9.34 22.35 -2.91
C ARG A 171 -8.42 23.48 -2.47
N ARG A 172 -8.71 24.14 -1.34
CA ARG A 172 -7.84 25.19 -0.78
C ARG A 172 -6.46 24.66 -0.44
N ALA A 173 -6.36 23.50 0.21
CA ALA A 173 -5.08 22.90 0.57
C ALA A 173 -4.23 22.50 -0.66
N LYS A 174 -4.87 22.18 -1.79
CA LYS A 174 -4.20 21.84 -3.04
C LYS A 174 -4.05 23.02 -4.02
N GLY A 175 -4.53 24.22 -3.67
CA GLY A 175 -4.53 25.38 -4.56
C GLY A 175 -5.47 25.24 -5.77
N LEU A 176 -6.48 24.37 -5.70
CA LEU A 176 -7.47 24.11 -6.75
C LEU A 176 -8.66 25.07 -6.61
N LEU A 177 -8.39 26.37 -6.78
CA LEU A 177 -9.34 27.44 -6.53
C LEU A 177 -10.37 27.62 -7.66
N THR A 178 -10.16 26.98 -8.82
CA THR A 178 -11.11 26.99 -9.94
C THR A 178 -11.54 25.58 -10.37
N ALA A 179 -12.65 25.51 -11.10
CA ALA A 179 -13.14 24.25 -11.66
C ALA A 179 -12.13 23.66 -12.66
N GLU A 180 -11.53 24.48 -13.51
CA GLU A 180 -10.53 24.06 -14.50
C GLU A 180 -9.28 23.51 -13.84
N GLN A 181 -8.83 24.11 -12.73
CA GLN A 181 -7.71 23.57 -11.94
C GLN A 181 -8.05 22.21 -11.33
N THR A 182 -9.27 22.06 -10.81
CA THR A 182 -9.74 20.77 -10.26
C THR A 182 -9.79 19.70 -11.35
N ILE A 183 -10.39 19.98 -12.50
CA ILE A 183 -10.48 19.03 -13.63
C ILE A 183 -9.08 18.61 -14.10
N ARG A 184 -8.18 19.57 -14.30
CA ARG A 184 -6.79 19.26 -14.71
C ARG A 184 -6.06 18.40 -13.68
N TRP A 185 -6.29 18.67 -12.40
CA TRP A 185 -5.71 17.86 -11.34
C TRP A 185 -6.27 16.43 -11.38
N LEU A 186 -7.59 16.28 -11.55
CA LEU A 186 -8.25 14.98 -11.69
C LEU A 186 -7.71 14.17 -12.87
N ASP A 187 -7.57 14.80 -14.04
CA ASP A 187 -6.97 14.17 -15.23
C ASP A 187 -5.52 13.73 -14.94
N ALA A 188 -4.73 14.57 -14.26
CA ALA A 188 -3.34 14.28 -13.95
C ALA A 188 -3.17 13.12 -12.95
N VAL A 189 -4.12 12.93 -12.03
CA VAL A 189 -4.10 11.81 -11.07
C VAL A 189 -4.94 10.61 -11.52
N GLY A 190 -5.56 10.68 -12.70
CA GLY A 190 -6.38 9.60 -13.27
C GLY A 190 -7.66 9.32 -12.50
N LEU A 191 -8.24 10.34 -11.85
CA LEU A 191 -9.51 10.22 -11.13
C LEU A 191 -10.65 10.86 -11.92
N ASP A 192 -11.82 10.24 -11.89
CA ASP A 192 -13.06 10.88 -12.33
C ASP A 192 -13.73 11.63 -11.16
N GLN A 193 -14.91 12.19 -11.42
CA GLN A 193 -15.65 12.95 -10.41
C GLN A 193 -16.10 12.09 -9.23
N ASP A 194 -16.51 10.84 -9.48
CA ASP A 194 -16.96 9.93 -8.42
C ASP A 194 -15.79 9.48 -7.54
N GLY A 195 -14.64 9.19 -8.16
CA GLY A 195 -13.38 8.91 -7.47
C GLY A 195 -12.90 10.10 -6.63
N PHE A 196 -13.09 11.34 -7.11
CA PHE A 196 -12.82 12.53 -6.33
C PHE A 196 -13.72 12.65 -5.10
N VAL A 197 -15.02 12.47 -5.26
CA VAL A 197 -15.98 12.50 -4.14
C VAL A 197 -15.65 11.40 -3.15
N GLY A 198 -15.31 10.19 -3.62
CA GLY A 198 -14.86 9.08 -2.78
C GLY A 198 -13.60 9.42 -1.97
N LEU A 199 -12.59 10.00 -2.61
CA LEU A 199 -11.35 10.43 -1.96
C LEU A 199 -11.61 11.48 -0.87
N VAL A 200 -12.39 12.52 -1.18
CA VAL A 200 -12.70 13.59 -0.23
C VAL A 200 -13.54 13.06 0.92
N THR A 201 -14.54 12.23 0.63
CA THR A 201 -15.39 11.59 1.64
C THR A 201 -14.55 10.76 2.59
N HIS A 202 -13.65 9.93 2.06
CA HIS A 202 -12.75 9.12 2.88
C HIS A 202 -11.87 9.99 3.79
N ALA A 203 -11.26 11.05 3.26
CA ALA A 203 -10.45 11.98 4.04
C ALA A 203 -11.26 12.71 5.12
N ALA A 204 -12.49 13.11 4.81
CA ALA A 204 -13.39 13.78 5.74
C ALA A 204 -13.83 12.85 6.87
N THR A 205 -14.15 11.60 6.55
CA THR A 205 -14.56 10.58 7.53
C THR A 205 -13.38 10.21 8.44
N ALA A 206 -12.16 10.09 7.91
CA ALA A 206 -10.96 9.90 8.72
C ALA A 206 -10.70 11.09 9.67
N ALA A 207 -10.89 12.32 9.20
CA ALA A 207 -10.77 13.51 10.04
C ALA A 207 -11.86 13.56 11.14
N ALA A 208 -13.08 13.10 10.83
CA ALA A 208 -14.15 12.97 11.80
C ALA A 208 -13.87 11.88 12.84
N LEU A 209 -13.32 10.74 12.42
CA LEU A 209 -12.85 9.68 13.32
C LEU A 209 -11.79 10.21 14.27
N ARG A 210 -10.81 10.96 13.76
CA ARG A 210 -9.79 11.59 14.60
C ARG A 210 -10.40 12.44 15.69
N ARG A 211 -11.32 13.35 15.33
CA ARG A 211 -12.04 14.18 16.32
C ARG A 211 -12.80 13.34 17.34
N ARG A 212 -13.43 12.24 16.92
CA ARG A 212 -14.14 11.31 17.83
C ARG A 212 -13.19 10.66 18.82
N VAL A 213 -12.06 10.15 18.35
CA VAL A 213 -11.03 9.47 19.17
C VAL A 213 -10.40 10.42 20.19
N THR A 214 -10.22 11.69 19.83
CA THR A 214 -9.57 12.69 20.69
C THR A 214 -10.56 13.51 21.52
N ALA A 215 -11.87 13.38 21.26
CA ALA A 215 -12.91 14.15 21.91
C ALA A 215 -12.80 14.11 23.45
N GLY A 216 -12.89 15.27 24.08
CA GLY A 216 -12.83 15.41 25.55
C GLY A 216 -11.45 15.23 26.18
N ARG A 217 -10.41 14.90 25.40
CA ARG A 217 -9.04 14.69 25.93
C ARG A 217 -8.04 15.77 25.49
N VAL A 218 -8.35 16.52 24.43
CA VAL A 218 -7.42 17.52 23.85
C VAL A 218 -7.04 18.60 24.86
N GLU A 219 -8.00 19.19 25.58
CA GLU A 219 -7.70 20.27 26.54
C GLU A 219 -6.82 19.80 27.69
N SER A 220 -7.10 18.61 28.23
CA SER A 220 -6.27 18.01 29.28
C SER A 220 -4.85 17.74 28.78
N TRP A 221 -4.72 17.22 27.56
CA TRP A 221 -3.42 16.97 26.94
C TRP A 221 -2.63 18.26 26.73
N LEU A 222 -3.26 19.33 26.26
CA LEU A 222 -2.64 20.65 26.07
C LEU A 222 -2.13 21.24 27.40
N VAL A 223 -2.88 21.08 28.48
CA VAL A 223 -2.45 21.53 29.82
C VAL A 223 -1.25 20.72 30.32
N GLU A 224 -1.29 19.40 30.15
CA GLU A 224 -0.22 18.49 30.56
C GLU A 224 1.08 18.72 29.78
N HIS A 225 1.00 19.00 28.48
CA HIS A 225 2.14 19.17 27.59
C HIS A 225 2.48 20.65 27.33
N ARG A 226 1.97 21.56 28.15
CA ARG A 226 2.11 23.01 27.93
C ARG A 226 3.57 23.45 27.85
N GLU A 227 4.45 22.82 28.65
CA GLU A 227 5.87 23.12 28.64
C GLU A 227 6.58 22.66 27.37
N ASP A 228 6.18 21.50 26.83
CA ASP A 228 6.71 20.96 25.58
C ASP A 228 6.24 21.77 24.36
N LEU A 229 5.06 22.37 24.44
CA LEU A 229 4.52 23.23 23.39
C LEU A 229 5.09 24.65 23.41
N ALA A 230 5.87 25.02 24.45
CA ALA A 230 6.49 26.34 24.52
C ALA A 230 7.43 26.57 23.34
N THR A 231 7.49 27.79 22.81
CA THR A 231 8.43 28.12 21.72
C THR A 231 9.75 28.61 22.32
N LEU A 232 10.84 27.95 21.94
CA LEU A 232 12.21 28.36 22.27
C LEU A 232 12.78 29.21 21.14
N THR A 233 13.36 30.35 21.50
CA THR A 233 14.27 31.10 20.62
C THR A 233 15.70 30.78 21.02
N VAL A 234 16.45 30.13 20.15
CA VAL A 234 17.80 29.61 20.44
C VAL A 234 18.81 30.26 19.52
N ALA A 235 19.83 30.91 20.09
CA ALA A 235 21.01 31.32 19.34
C ALA A 235 22.07 30.22 19.43
N TRP A 236 22.71 29.90 18.32
CA TRP A 236 23.72 28.84 18.28
C TRP A 236 24.86 29.14 17.31
N VAL A 237 26.02 28.57 17.60
CA VAL A 237 27.23 28.59 16.75
C VAL A 237 27.83 27.19 16.77
N ALA A 238 28.14 26.64 15.59
CA ALA A 238 28.79 25.33 15.48
C ALA A 238 30.07 25.27 16.32
N ALA A 239 30.32 24.16 17.01
CA ALA A 239 31.56 23.96 17.73
C ALA A 239 32.64 23.46 16.76
N THR A 240 33.75 24.19 16.65
CA THR A 240 34.93 23.77 15.87
C THR A 240 35.85 22.85 16.68
N ASP A 241 35.81 22.96 18.01
CA ASP A 241 36.51 22.10 18.96
C ASP A 241 35.58 21.85 20.18
N PRO A 242 35.21 20.59 20.48
CA PRO A 242 34.32 20.26 21.58
C PRO A 242 34.88 20.62 22.97
N ASP A 243 36.20 20.72 23.14
CA ASP A 243 36.83 20.95 24.44
C ASP A 243 37.42 22.37 24.61
N GLY A 244 37.69 23.07 23.51
CA GLY A 244 38.43 24.35 23.50
C GLY A 244 37.61 25.63 23.24
N SER A 245 36.33 25.51 22.88
CA SER A 245 35.54 26.67 22.46
C SER A 245 34.96 27.44 23.65
N ALA A 246 35.12 28.76 23.69
CA ALA A 246 34.47 29.63 24.68
C ALA A 246 32.95 29.39 24.70
N PRO A 247 32.26 29.43 25.85
CA PRO A 247 30.81 29.22 25.89
C PRO A 247 30.06 30.31 25.12
N MET A 248 28.83 30.01 24.71
CA MET A 248 27.94 31.03 24.14
C MET A 248 27.68 32.13 25.19
N PRO A 249 27.64 33.42 24.83
CA PRO A 249 27.28 34.47 25.80
C PRO A 249 25.86 34.28 26.33
N ALA A 250 25.66 34.54 27.63
CA ALA A 250 24.35 34.47 28.27
C ALA A 250 23.41 35.62 27.89
N ASP A 251 23.99 36.80 27.66
CA ASP A 251 23.25 38.00 27.27
C ASP A 251 22.77 37.92 25.81
N ARG A 252 21.54 38.37 25.56
CA ARG A 252 20.90 38.29 24.23
C ARG A 252 21.67 39.06 23.17
N THR A 253 22.09 40.29 23.46
CA THR A 253 22.80 41.12 22.49
C THR A 253 24.18 40.55 22.21
N ALA A 254 24.89 40.09 23.23
CA ALA A 254 26.18 39.44 23.08
C ALA A 254 26.08 38.12 22.29
N ALA A 255 25.06 37.30 22.56
CA ALA A 255 24.83 36.05 21.84
C ALA A 255 24.53 36.29 20.36
N LEU A 256 23.68 37.27 20.04
CA LEU A 256 23.39 37.64 18.65
C LEU A 256 24.62 38.21 17.94
N THR A 257 25.46 38.96 18.65
CA THR A 257 26.74 39.46 18.12
C THR A 257 27.67 38.29 17.79
N ALA A 258 27.79 37.30 18.69
CA ALA A 258 28.59 36.10 18.46
C ALA A 258 28.09 35.27 17.25
N VAL A 259 26.76 35.18 17.06
CA VAL A 259 26.18 34.56 15.85
C VAL A 259 26.59 35.33 14.60
N ALA A 260 26.47 36.66 14.61
CA ALA A 260 26.83 37.49 13.46
C ALA A 260 28.32 37.39 13.11
N GLU A 261 29.20 37.41 14.12
CA GLU A 261 30.64 37.22 13.95
C GLU A 261 30.96 35.84 13.39
N ALA A 262 30.34 34.78 13.89
CA ALA A 262 30.54 33.42 13.36
C ALA A 262 30.17 33.33 11.87
N ILE A 263 29.01 33.89 11.50
CA ILE A 263 28.57 33.95 10.09
C ILE A 263 29.58 34.72 9.23
N GLN A 264 30.09 35.87 9.71
CA GLN A 264 31.08 36.66 8.99
C GLN A 264 32.39 35.89 8.75
N HIS A 265 32.77 35.00 9.68
CA HIS A 265 33.92 34.12 9.54
C HIS A 265 33.62 32.82 8.76
N GLY A 266 32.42 32.67 8.18
CA GLY A 266 32.03 31.49 7.42
C GLY A 266 31.72 30.25 8.27
N GLN A 267 31.50 30.42 9.57
CA GLN A 267 31.15 29.35 10.50
C GLN A 267 29.63 29.16 10.54
N PRO A 268 29.12 27.90 10.55
CA PRO A 268 27.68 27.66 10.69
C PRO A 268 27.17 28.19 12.02
N ALA A 269 26.16 29.05 11.97
CA ALA A 269 25.54 29.67 13.13
C ALA A 269 24.16 30.21 12.75
N GLY A 270 23.33 30.49 13.76
CA GLY A 270 22.02 31.09 13.51
C GLY A 270 21.18 31.30 14.74
N VAL A 271 19.94 31.73 14.49
CA VAL A 271 18.85 31.79 15.47
C VAL A 271 17.74 30.90 14.96
N LEU A 272 17.20 30.06 15.85
CA LEU A 272 16.13 29.13 15.55
C LEU A 272 14.94 29.39 16.48
N HIS A 273 13.74 29.20 15.93
CA HIS A 273 12.50 29.13 16.68
C HIS A 273 11.98 27.70 16.57
N MET A 274 11.75 27.03 17.70
CA MET A 274 11.27 25.65 17.71
C MET A 274 10.40 25.35 18.93
N PRO A 275 9.46 24.39 18.83
CA PRO A 275 8.77 23.86 19.99
C PRO A 275 9.77 23.22 20.96
N ALA A 276 9.56 23.41 22.26
CA ALA A 276 10.44 22.88 23.29
C ALA A 276 10.51 21.36 23.22
N GLY A 277 9.41 20.65 23.00
CA GLY A 277 9.35 19.19 22.88
C GLY A 277 10.20 18.61 21.75
N GLU A 278 10.45 19.40 20.69
CA GLU A 278 11.33 19.03 19.56
C GLU A 278 12.80 19.39 19.79
N ALA A 279 13.08 20.23 20.80
CA ALA A 279 14.43 20.63 21.10
C ALA A 279 15.24 19.50 21.79
N PRO A 280 16.57 19.46 21.57
CA PRO A 280 17.47 18.63 22.36
C PRO A 280 17.23 18.76 23.87
N GLN A 281 17.43 17.68 24.62
CA GLN A 281 17.15 17.64 26.05
C GLN A 281 17.93 18.72 26.83
N GLU A 282 19.14 19.05 26.38
CA GLU A 282 19.96 20.09 26.97
C GLU A 282 19.27 21.45 26.84
N LEU A 283 18.73 21.79 25.66
CA LEU A 283 18.02 23.05 25.44
C LEU A 283 16.67 23.09 26.17
N ARG A 284 15.99 21.95 26.31
CA ARG A 284 14.72 21.87 27.05
C ARG A 284 14.88 22.16 28.53
N SER A 285 15.94 21.63 29.14
CA SER A 285 16.14 21.65 30.60
C SER A 285 16.80 22.91 31.13
N VAL A 286 17.42 23.72 30.27
CA VAL A 286 18.12 24.93 30.71
C VAL A 286 17.21 26.15 30.87
N THR A 287 17.65 27.02 31.78
CA THR A 287 17.05 28.34 31.98
C THR A 287 17.47 29.28 30.85
N VAL A 288 16.59 30.24 30.52
CA VAL A 288 16.91 31.31 29.57
C VAL A 288 18.22 32.01 29.97
N GLY A 289 19.12 32.18 29.00
CA GLY A 289 20.44 32.77 29.18
C GLY A 289 21.51 31.78 29.65
N GLN A 290 21.19 30.52 29.95
CA GLN A 290 22.20 29.53 30.32
C GLN A 290 22.82 28.89 29.06
N PRO A 291 24.15 29.01 28.85
CA PRO A 291 24.82 28.39 27.71
C PRO A 291 24.90 26.88 27.85
N VAL A 292 24.78 26.17 26.73
CA VAL A 292 24.93 24.71 26.63
C VAL A 292 25.70 24.31 25.39
N THR A 293 26.26 23.11 25.43
CA THR A 293 26.73 22.40 24.23
C THR A 293 25.69 21.34 23.89
N THR A 294 25.26 21.31 22.63
CA THR A 294 24.27 20.35 22.12
C THR A 294 24.52 20.11 20.63
N ALA A 295 23.64 19.38 19.95
CA ALA A 295 23.66 19.25 18.51
C ALA A 295 22.47 20.02 17.90
N VAL A 296 22.75 20.87 16.91
CA VAL A 296 21.74 21.59 16.14
C VAL A 296 21.82 21.09 14.69
N HIS A 297 20.71 20.52 14.19
CA HIS A 297 20.66 19.86 12.88
C HIS A 297 21.80 18.83 12.67
N GLY A 298 22.10 18.04 13.71
CA GLY A 298 23.18 17.05 13.68
C GLY A 298 24.60 17.62 13.75
N THR A 299 24.75 18.94 13.84
CA THR A 299 26.06 19.61 13.97
C THR A 299 26.30 19.94 15.45
N PRO A 300 27.43 19.53 16.05
CA PRO A 300 27.82 19.96 17.38
C PRO A 300 27.84 21.50 17.46
N ALA A 301 27.20 22.07 18.46
CA ALA A 301 26.99 23.50 18.57
C ALA A 301 27.01 23.95 20.03
N ARG A 302 27.47 25.18 20.23
CA ARG A 302 27.25 25.95 21.45
C ARG A 302 25.96 26.74 21.25
N ALA A 303 25.07 26.69 22.21
CA ALA A 303 23.77 27.32 22.11
C ALA A 303 23.37 28.00 23.42
N VAL A 304 22.46 28.95 23.32
CA VAL A 304 21.81 29.59 24.47
C VAL A 304 20.34 29.82 24.12
N VAL A 305 19.45 29.51 25.07
CA VAL A 305 18.03 29.85 24.95
C VAL A 305 17.89 31.34 25.27
N LEU A 306 17.54 32.14 24.28
CA LEU A 306 17.34 33.59 24.41
C LEU A 306 15.99 33.95 25.00
N GLU A 307 14.99 33.11 24.73
CA GLU A 307 13.60 33.37 25.10
C GLU A 307 12.83 32.06 25.11
N ARG A 308 11.91 31.92 26.07
CA ARG A 308 10.93 30.84 26.13
C ARG A 308 9.56 31.46 26.21
N LEU A 309 8.81 31.36 25.12
CA LEU A 309 7.44 31.85 25.05
C LEU A 309 6.48 30.71 25.40
N PRO A 310 5.54 30.91 26.35
CA PRO A 310 4.54 29.91 26.65
C PRO A 310 3.70 29.61 25.40
N ALA A 311 3.29 28.36 25.24
CA ALA A 311 2.39 27.98 24.14
C ALA A 311 1.09 28.78 24.22
N GLU A 312 0.69 29.38 23.09
CA GLU A 312 -0.68 29.82 22.90
C GLU A 312 -1.54 28.58 22.65
N LEU A 313 -2.56 28.37 23.48
CA LEU A 313 -3.48 27.23 23.35
C LEU A 313 -4.57 27.54 22.32
N ASP A 314 -4.12 27.91 21.13
CA ASP A 314 -4.94 28.28 20.00
C ASP A 314 -5.41 27.05 19.20
N ASP A 315 -6.08 27.28 18.07
CA ASP A 315 -6.57 26.20 17.23
C ASP A 315 -5.43 25.41 16.56
N ASP A 316 -4.23 25.96 16.45
CA ASP A 316 -3.08 25.30 15.85
C ASP A 316 -2.48 24.30 16.83
N ALA A 317 -2.32 24.71 18.10
CA ALA A 317 -1.97 23.82 19.20
C ALA A 317 -3.01 22.69 19.35
N ARG A 318 -4.30 23.03 19.25
CA ARG A 318 -5.40 22.05 19.33
C ARG A 318 -5.32 21.02 18.20
N ARG A 319 -5.06 21.44 16.96
CA ARG A 319 -4.86 20.52 15.81
C ARG A 319 -3.59 19.67 15.94
N HIS A 320 -2.52 20.22 16.52
CA HIS A 320 -1.30 19.46 16.81
C HIS A 320 -1.58 18.36 17.84
N ALA A 321 -2.23 18.69 18.96
CA ALA A 321 -2.64 17.75 19.99
C ALA A 321 -3.52 16.63 19.41
N GLU A 322 -4.55 16.97 18.63
CA GLU A 322 -5.40 15.98 17.96
C GLU A 322 -4.61 15.00 17.11
N ARG A 323 -3.60 15.48 16.37
CA ARG A 323 -2.75 14.63 15.54
C ARG A 323 -1.91 13.68 16.40
N VAL A 324 -1.18 14.20 17.40
CA VAL A 324 -0.33 13.38 18.28
C VAL A 324 -1.14 12.30 18.98
N MET A 325 -2.30 12.67 19.53
CA MET A 325 -3.17 11.72 20.23
C MET A 325 -3.72 10.64 19.29
N PHE A 326 -4.01 11.00 18.04
CA PHE A 326 -4.50 10.06 17.04
C PHE A 326 -3.39 9.14 16.52
N ASP A 327 -2.18 9.67 16.34
CA ASP A 327 -1.00 8.89 15.97
C ASP A 327 -0.68 7.86 17.07
N GLN A 328 -0.83 8.22 18.34
CA GLN A 328 -0.72 7.28 19.46
C GLN A 328 -1.83 6.22 19.43
N TRP A 329 -3.09 6.61 19.15
CA TRP A 329 -4.18 5.66 19.00
C TRP A 329 -3.92 4.66 17.86
N LEU A 330 -3.39 5.13 16.72
CA LEU A 330 -2.98 4.27 15.62
C LEU A 330 -1.84 3.34 16.04
N ALA A 331 -0.83 3.84 16.76
CA ALA A 331 0.27 3.01 17.28
C ALA A 331 -0.25 1.89 18.20
N ASP A 332 -1.14 2.23 19.13
CA ASP A 332 -1.76 1.26 20.03
C ASP A 332 -2.64 0.25 19.27
N ALA A 333 -3.32 0.68 18.21
CA ALA A 333 -4.12 -0.20 17.36
C ALA A 333 -3.24 -1.16 16.55
N ARG A 334 -2.13 -0.66 15.97
CA ARG A 334 -1.13 -1.49 15.29
C ARG A 334 -0.55 -2.55 16.22
N ALA A 335 -0.21 -2.17 17.46
CA ALA A 335 0.32 -3.08 18.47
C ALA A 335 -0.61 -4.25 18.84
N ARG A 336 -1.92 -4.13 18.56
CA ARG A 336 -2.93 -5.16 18.85
C ARG A 336 -3.46 -5.86 17.61
N ALA A 337 -3.14 -5.36 16.41
CA ALA A 337 -3.66 -5.90 15.17
C ALA A 337 -2.85 -7.11 14.71
N ASP A 338 -3.54 -8.09 14.11
CA ASP A 338 -2.89 -9.16 13.37
C ASP A 338 -2.60 -8.64 11.95
N ILE A 339 -1.33 -8.43 11.62
CA ILE A 339 -0.90 -7.80 10.37
C ILE A 339 -0.14 -8.84 9.54
N GLU A 340 -0.79 -9.32 8.49
CA GLU A 340 -0.21 -10.24 7.51
C GLU A 340 0.05 -9.53 6.18
N TRP A 341 1.25 -9.71 5.63
CA TRP A 341 1.62 -9.20 4.31
C TRP A 341 1.70 -10.35 3.32
N PHE A 342 0.79 -10.38 2.35
CA PHE A 342 0.72 -11.46 1.35
C PHE A 342 1.74 -11.31 0.19
N TRP A 343 2.45 -10.19 0.11
CA TRP A 343 3.27 -9.80 -1.04
C TRP A 343 4.70 -9.39 -0.69
N LEU A 344 5.04 -9.36 0.60
CA LEU A 344 6.36 -8.94 1.09
C LEU A 344 7.02 -10.07 1.87
N ASP A 345 8.35 -10.14 1.79
CA ASP A 345 9.13 -11.07 2.59
C ASP A 345 8.95 -10.76 4.09
N THR A 346 8.81 -11.82 4.90
CA THR A 346 8.59 -11.77 6.34
C THR A 346 9.71 -11.04 7.08
N GLU A 347 10.95 -11.11 6.57
CA GLU A 347 12.09 -10.38 7.17
C GLU A 347 11.97 -8.85 7.03
N ARG A 348 11.37 -8.36 5.93
CA ARG A 348 11.22 -6.92 5.67
C ARG A 348 10.06 -6.30 6.44
N THR A 349 9.02 -7.08 6.71
CA THR A 349 7.81 -6.61 7.39
C THR A 349 7.92 -6.64 8.90
N ALA A 350 8.85 -7.43 9.45
CA ALA A 350 9.17 -7.49 10.87
C ALA A 350 9.65 -6.14 11.46
N ALA A 351 10.18 -5.22 10.63
CA ALA A 351 10.60 -3.89 11.08
C ALA A 351 9.45 -2.89 11.27
N VAL A 352 8.24 -3.22 10.78
CA VAL A 352 7.05 -2.36 10.83
C VAL A 352 5.90 -3.02 11.59
N ALA A 353 5.96 -4.33 11.81
CA ALA A 353 5.18 -5.01 12.84
C ALA A 353 5.68 -4.59 14.24
N PRO A 354 4.76 -4.42 15.21
CA PRO A 354 5.06 -3.86 16.53
C PRO A 354 6.12 -4.64 17.33
#